data_AF-A0A7S2RSV6-F1
#
_entry.id   AF-A0A7S2RSV6-F1
#
_cell.length_a   1.000
_cell.length_b   1.000
_cell.length_c   1.000
_cell.angle_alpha   90.00
_cell.angle_beta   90.00
_cell.angle_gamma   90.00
#
_symmetry.space_group_name_H-M   'P 1'
#
loop_
_entity.id
_entity.type
_entity.pdbx_description
1 polymer ?
#
loop_
_entity_poly.entity_id
_entity_poly.type
_entity_poly.pdbx_seq_one_letter_code
_entity_poly.pdbx_strand_id
1 'polypeptide(L)'
;VAASGQQDPTAMLQTTVVALALLASASAWAPARRNPITRTARLNAGFDMEASIQESKDMRLAHLEEQAMYALKLAVENHEHPVFPNAMIAGDCVITHLLDRLGYLKSGEAKVMVVDTFHLFPETMEFLKEIEEFYGFKAEVFQAEGCADKAVYDKKFGADLWKEDIEQYDKVCKVEPFQRGLKTLETDVMINGRTRWQGFERAYIDLFENAPIGGGLAKVNPIAYWTFEDTFDYIAKYQIPHHPLHAKGYPSIGDAKDTIPIPEDGSVRFADFKFEGEKTEWLDYASERKGRFVGLANKDGSTKTECGIHVAGAERTFDRDLWEEGKSKVKQVETHEEALALKDSSDKSMMVVYAPWCPFCQAMEEEYEKLAAELGGDVTVAKYRGDEDREFVIDNFNTESFPTINVVKDGKAVKYESEDRDVESLKAFIASV
;
A
#
# COMPACT_ATOMS: atom_id res chain seq x y z
N VAL A 1 29.72 17.73 -81.39
CA VAL A 1 29.18 18.94 -82.04
C VAL A 1 28.71 19.87 -80.94
N ALA A 2 29.10 21.14 -81.03
CA ALA A 2 29.07 22.14 -79.98
C ALA A 2 27.69 22.80 -79.76
N ALA A 3 27.62 23.53 -78.64
CA ALA A 3 26.79 24.72 -78.35
C ALA A 3 25.26 24.54 -78.25
N SER A 4 24.49 25.19 -77.37
CA SER A 4 24.74 26.19 -76.31
C SER A 4 23.39 26.64 -75.71
N GLY A 5 23.39 27.07 -74.45
CA GLY A 5 22.36 27.92 -73.82
C GLY A 5 22.08 27.49 -72.37
N GLN A 6 22.81 27.96 -71.33
CA GLN A 6 22.55 29.18 -70.53
C GLN A 6 21.07 29.28 -70.09
N GLN A 7 20.66 29.42 -68.81
CA GLN A 7 21.27 29.97 -67.59
C GLN A 7 20.54 29.44 -66.32
N ASP A 8 21.25 29.57 -65.21
CA ASP A 8 21.08 29.27 -63.76
C ASP A 8 19.87 29.99 -63.07
N PRO A 9 19.72 30.02 -61.72
CA PRO A 9 19.53 29.00 -60.67
C PRO A 9 18.23 29.24 -59.86
N THR A 10 17.76 28.28 -59.05
CA THR A 10 17.47 28.48 -57.61
C THR A 10 16.88 27.21 -57.00
N ALA A 11 17.57 26.72 -55.98
CA ALA A 11 17.17 25.61 -55.14
C ALA A 11 15.95 25.97 -54.28
N MET A 12 14.95 25.08 -54.25
CA MET A 12 14.13 24.89 -53.07
C MET A 12 14.40 23.48 -52.53
N LEU A 13 15.14 23.42 -51.42
CA LEU A 13 15.06 22.28 -50.51
C LEU A 13 13.62 22.20 -50.00
N GLN A 14 12.89 21.15 -50.35
CA GLN A 14 11.74 20.72 -49.56
C GLN A 14 12.13 19.45 -48.81
N THR A 15 12.39 19.66 -47.52
CA THR A 15 12.55 18.65 -46.49
C THR A 15 11.24 17.88 -46.37
N THR A 16 11.25 16.59 -46.74
CA THR A 16 10.13 15.68 -46.49
C THR A 16 10.10 15.36 -45.01
N VAL A 17 9.25 16.05 -44.24
CA VAL A 17 8.89 15.64 -42.88
C VAL A 17 7.77 14.62 -43.01
N VAL A 18 8.08 13.35 -42.73
CA VAL A 18 7.10 12.29 -42.50
C VAL A 18 6.47 12.55 -41.13
N ALA A 19 5.30 13.17 -41.11
CA ALA A 19 4.52 13.31 -39.89
C ALA A 19 3.81 11.98 -39.60
N LEU A 20 4.31 11.26 -38.61
CA LEU A 20 3.64 10.12 -37.99
C LEU A 20 2.38 10.66 -37.29
N ALA A 21 1.20 10.32 -37.79
CA ALA A 21 -0.06 10.65 -37.14
C ALA A 21 -0.25 9.75 -35.92
N LEU A 22 0.15 10.25 -34.74
CA LEU A 22 -0.30 9.74 -33.45
C LEU A 22 -1.81 9.98 -33.35
N LEU A 23 -2.59 8.91 -33.51
CA LEU A 23 -3.99 8.85 -33.09
C LEU A 23 -4.02 8.88 -31.56
N ALA A 24 -3.93 10.08 -30.99
CA ALA A 24 -4.38 10.31 -29.63
C ALA A 24 -5.90 10.15 -29.63
N SER A 25 -6.41 9.02 -29.15
CA SER A 25 -7.78 8.93 -28.66
C SER A 25 -7.86 9.80 -27.40
N ALA A 26 -8.00 11.10 -27.59
CA ALA A 26 -8.52 11.97 -26.57
C ALA A 26 -9.94 11.45 -26.26
N SER A 27 -10.10 10.68 -25.19
CA SER A 27 -11.37 10.62 -24.48
C SER A 27 -11.60 12.03 -23.95
N ALA A 28 -12.10 12.90 -24.83
CA ALA A 28 -12.61 14.17 -24.43
C ALA A 28 -13.65 13.88 -23.36
N TRP A 29 -13.34 14.27 -22.12
CA TRP A 29 -14.31 14.36 -21.06
C TRP A 29 -15.30 15.44 -21.48
N ALA A 30 -16.21 15.08 -22.36
CA ALA A 30 -17.38 15.87 -22.64
C ALA A 30 -18.22 15.78 -21.37
N PRO A 31 -18.45 16.88 -20.63
CA PRO A 31 -19.44 16.83 -19.57
C PRO A 31 -20.72 16.33 -20.23
N ALA A 32 -21.24 15.20 -19.75
CA ALA A 32 -22.48 14.65 -20.24
C ALA A 32 -23.47 15.82 -20.31
N ARG A 33 -23.96 16.16 -21.51
CA ARG A 33 -24.98 17.20 -21.67
C ARG A 33 -26.24 16.69 -20.98
N ARG A 34 -26.33 16.88 -19.66
CA ARG A 34 -27.59 16.73 -18.93
C ARG A 34 -28.48 17.85 -19.46
N ASN A 35 -29.62 17.47 -20.03
CA ASN A 35 -30.69 18.42 -20.32
C ASN A 35 -30.88 19.33 -19.10
N PRO A 36 -30.97 20.65 -19.26
CA PRO A 36 -31.19 21.55 -18.13
C PRO A 36 -32.59 21.26 -17.57
N ILE A 37 -32.64 20.41 -16.56
CA ILE A 37 -33.82 20.24 -15.72
C ILE A 37 -34.02 21.60 -15.03
N THR A 38 -35.13 22.26 -15.33
CA THR A 38 -35.47 23.56 -14.74
C THR A 38 -35.49 23.47 -13.22
N ARG A 39 -35.05 24.52 -12.52
CA ARG A 39 -34.99 24.58 -11.04
C ARG A 39 -36.33 24.20 -10.38
N THR A 40 -37.44 24.47 -11.07
CA THR A 40 -38.81 24.10 -10.68
C THR A 40 -39.08 22.61 -10.73
N ALA A 41 -38.50 21.86 -11.67
CA ALA A 41 -38.66 20.40 -11.74
C ALA A 41 -37.86 19.67 -10.65
N ARG A 42 -36.71 20.21 -10.21
CA ARG A 42 -35.94 19.66 -9.06
C ARG A 42 -36.68 19.79 -7.72
N LEU A 43 -37.46 20.86 -7.54
CA LEU A 43 -38.20 21.08 -6.30
C LEU A 43 -39.37 20.10 -6.12
N ASN A 44 -39.94 19.59 -7.23
CA ASN A 44 -41.10 18.69 -7.19
C ASN A 44 -40.75 17.20 -7.05
N ALA A 45 -39.51 16.80 -7.38
CA ALA A 45 -39.08 15.40 -7.32
C ALA A 45 -38.53 14.97 -5.96
N GLY A 46 -38.31 15.91 -5.03
CA GLY A 46 -37.52 15.66 -3.82
C GLY A 46 -36.05 15.42 -4.16
N PHE A 47 -35.14 15.83 -3.27
CA PHE A 47 -33.73 15.46 -3.39
C PHE A 47 -33.55 14.09 -2.72
N ASP A 48 -33.23 13.07 -3.49
CA ASP A 48 -32.90 11.74 -2.97
C ASP A 48 -31.40 11.69 -2.65
N MET A 49 -31.10 11.74 -1.35
CA MET A 49 -29.74 11.70 -0.84
C MET A 49 -29.07 10.36 -1.14
N GLU A 50 -29.76 9.24 -0.94
CA GLU A 50 -29.21 7.90 -1.13
C GLU A 50 -28.88 7.65 -2.60
N ALA A 51 -29.78 8.02 -3.51
CA ALA A 51 -29.51 7.93 -4.94
C ALA A 51 -28.31 8.80 -5.36
N SER A 52 -28.16 9.98 -4.75
CA SER A 52 -27.02 10.88 -5.04
C SER A 52 -25.69 10.34 -4.49
N ILE A 53 -25.71 9.71 -3.31
CA ILE A 53 -24.54 9.03 -2.74
C ILE A 53 -24.13 7.86 -3.64
N GLN A 54 -25.08 7.02 -4.04
CA GLN A 54 -24.81 5.88 -4.92
C GLN A 54 -24.25 6.34 -6.28
N GLU A 55 -24.86 7.36 -6.90
CA GLU A 55 -24.34 7.94 -8.15
C GLU A 55 -22.89 8.44 -8.00
N SER A 56 -22.56 9.05 -6.85
CA SER A 56 -21.19 9.49 -6.54
C SER A 56 -20.22 8.32 -6.38
N LYS A 57 -20.64 7.23 -5.72
CA LYS A 57 -19.84 6.00 -5.57
C LYS A 57 -19.59 5.35 -6.93
N ASP A 58 -20.61 5.28 -7.79
CA ASP A 58 -20.50 4.72 -9.14
C ASP A 58 -19.51 5.53 -10.00
N MET A 59 -19.56 6.86 -9.93
CA MET A 59 -18.60 7.74 -10.61
C MET A 59 -17.17 7.55 -10.10
N ARG A 60 -16.99 7.43 -8.78
CA ARG A 60 -15.69 7.15 -8.16
C ARG A 60 -15.13 5.82 -8.66
N LEU A 61 -15.92 4.76 -8.62
CA LEU A 61 -15.48 3.42 -9.00
C LEU A 61 -15.13 3.33 -10.49
N ALA A 62 -15.89 4.02 -11.36
CA ALA A 62 -15.57 4.11 -12.78
C ALA A 62 -14.24 4.83 -13.04
N HIS A 63 -13.95 5.91 -12.31
CA HIS A 63 -12.66 6.59 -12.41
C HIS A 63 -11.49 5.72 -11.93
N LEU A 64 -11.66 5.03 -10.80
CA LEU A 64 -10.66 4.11 -10.25
C LEU A 64 -10.38 2.93 -11.20
N GLU A 65 -11.41 2.38 -11.84
CA GLU A 65 -11.27 1.36 -12.89
C GLU A 65 -10.46 1.87 -14.09
N GLU A 66 -10.79 3.06 -14.61
CA GLU A 66 -10.06 3.66 -15.73
C GLU A 66 -8.58 3.89 -15.39
N GLN A 67 -8.31 4.41 -14.18
CA GLN A 67 -6.96 4.64 -13.69
C GLN A 67 -6.16 3.33 -13.55
N ALA A 68 -6.77 2.29 -12.97
CA ALA A 68 -6.13 0.98 -12.82
C ALA A 68 -5.85 0.32 -14.16
N MET A 69 -6.80 0.35 -15.10
CA MET A 69 -6.60 -0.16 -16.46
C MET A 69 -5.51 0.60 -17.21
N TYR A 70 -5.44 1.92 -17.04
CA TYR A 70 -4.35 2.72 -17.61
C TYR A 70 -2.99 2.30 -17.07
N ALA A 71 -2.87 2.11 -15.75
CA ALA A 71 -1.63 1.65 -15.13
C ALA A 71 -1.19 0.26 -15.62
N LEU A 72 -2.13 -0.68 -15.71
CA LEU A 72 -1.86 -2.02 -16.24
C LEU A 72 -1.44 -2.00 -17.72
N LYS A 73 -2.09 -1.20 -18.56
CA LYS A 73 -1.67 -1.02 -19.96
C LYS A 73 -0.25 -0.50 -20.06
N LEU A 74 0.10 0.53 -19.28
CA LEU A 74 1.46 1.05 -19.29
C LEU A 74 2.49 0.03 -18.81
N ALA A 75 2.14 -0.77 -17.79
CA ALA A 75 2.98 -1.86 -17.31
C ALA A 75 3.20 -2.90 -18.42
N VAL A 76 2.15 -3.32 -19.12
CA VAL A 76 2.25 -4.45 -20.07
C VAL A 76 2.76 -4.02 -21.45
N GLU A 77 2.40 -2.83 -21.93
CA GLU A 77 2.72 -2.39 -23.29
C GLU A 77 4.11 -1.72 -23.41
N ASN A 78 4.73 -1.30 -22.29
CA ASN A 78 6.06 -0.64 -22.30
C ASN A 78 7.17 -1.49 -21.70
N HIS A 79 6.89 -2.72 -21.30
CA HIS A 79 7.84 -3.63 -20.69
C HIS A 79 7.77 -5.01 -21.36
N GLU A 80 8.89 -5.70 -21.41
CA GLU A 80 9.01 -6.99 -22.09
C GLU A 80 8.51 -8.15 -21.21
N HIS A 81 8.68 -8.03 -19.89
CA HIS A 81 8.42 -9.11 -18.93
C HIS A 81 7.62 -8.64 -17.70
N PRO A 82 6.39 -8.15 -17.88
CA PRO A 82 5.53 -7.75 -16.76
C PRO A 82 5.09 -8.98 -15.97
N VAL A 83 5.39 -8.98 -14.67
CA VAL A 83 5.01 -10.05 -13.74
C VAL A 83 4.12 -9.50 -12.64
N PHE A 84 3.04 -10.21 -12.34
CA PHE A 84 2.13 -9.96 -11.25
C PHE A 84 2.27 -11.05 -10.18
N PRO A 85 3.03 -10.82 -9.10
CA PRO A 85 2.98 -11.66 -7.92
C PRO A 85 1.61 -11.58 -7.26
N ASN A 86 0.99 -12.73 -7.05
CA ASN A 86 -0.40 -12.84 -6.63
C ASN A 86 -0.49 -13.71 -5.37
N ALA A 87 -1.09 -13.17 -4.31
CA ALA A 87 -1.36 -13.83 -3.03
C ALA A 87 -2.85 -14.16 -2.85
N MET A 88 -3.67 -13.98 -3.88
CA MET A 88 -5.10 -14.29 -3.93
C MET A 88 -5.95 -13.54 -2.89
N ILE A 89 -5.47 -12.40 -2.39
CA ILE A 89 -6.26 -11.48 -1.56
C ILE A 89 -7.19 -10.62 -2.42
N ALA A 90 -8.14 -9.89 -1.79
CA ALA A 90 -9.18 -9.14 -2.50
C ALA A 90 -8.65 -8.21 -3.61
N GLY A 91 -7.61 -7.42 -3.32
CA GLY A 91 -6.98 -6.53 -4.31
C GLY A 91 -6.37 -7.30 -5.48
N ASP A 92 -5.75 -8.45 -5.20
CA ASP A 92 -5.14 -9.28 -6.23
C ASP A 92 -6.19 -9.92 -7.14
N CYS A 93 -7.34 -10.33 -6.60
CA CYS A 93 -8.48 -10.81 -7.40
C CYS A 93 -8.99 -9.75 -8.37
N VAL A 94 -9.06 -8.48 -7.93
CA VAL A 94 -9.42 -7.35 -8.79
C VAL A 94 -8.38 -7.16 -9.90
N ILE A 95 -7.09 -7.18 -9.58
CA ILE A 95 -6.02 -7.05 -10.59
C ILE A 95 -6.07 -8.19 -11.62
N THR A 96 -6.27 -9.44 -11.17
CA THR A 96 -6.46 -10.59 -12.08
C THR A 96 -7.61 -10.35 -13.05
N HIS A 97 -8.76 -9.90 -12.55
CA HIS A 97 -9.92 -9.59 -13.39
C HIS A 97 -9.63 -8.47 -14.38
N LEU A 98 -8.94 -7.40 -13.96
CA LEU A 98 -8.58 -6.29 -14.84
C LEU A 98 -7.60 -6.73 -15.94
N LEU A 99 -6.59 -7.54 -15.61
CA LEU A 99 -5.66 -8.13 -16.58
C LEU A 99 -6.37 -9.04 -17.59
N ASP A 100 -7.35 -9.85 -17.16
CA ASP A 100 -8.17 -10.65 -18.09
C ASP A 100 -9.01 -9.77 -19.03
N ARG A 101 -9.66 -8.73 -18.49
CA ARG A 101 -10.46 -7.80 -19.30
C ARG A 101 -9.65 -7.04 -20.33
N LEU A 102 -8.37 -6.81 -20.06
CA LEU A 102 -7.42 -6.23 -21.01
C LEU A 102 -6.84 -7.27 -21.98
N GLY A 103 -7.06 -8.56 -21.75
CA GLY A 103 -6.61 -9.67 -22.58
C GLY A 103 -5.21 -10.20 -22.24
N TYR A 104 -4.52 -9.59 -21.27
CA TYR A 104 -3.11 -9.84 -20.99
C TYR A 104 -2.84 -11.19 -20.32
N LEU A 105 -3.83 -11.78 -19.64
CA LEU A 105 -3.70 -13.13 -19.09
C LEU A 105 -3.76 -14.19 -20.19
N LYS A 106 -4.71 -14.06 -21.12
CA LYS A 106 -4.91 -15.02 -22.23
C LYS A 106 -3.83 -14.90 -23.30
N SER A 107 -3.34 -13.69 -23.58
CA SER A 107 -2.19 -13.50 -24.49
C SER A 107 -0.89 -14.01 -23.85
N GLY A 108 -0.83 -14.07 -22.52
CA GLY A 108 0.36 -14.43 -21.77
C GLY A 108 1.42 -13.32 -21.71
N GLU A 109 1.06 -12.10 -22.12
CA GLU A 109 1.90 -10.90 -22.02
C GLU A 109 2.18 -10.57 -20.55
N ALA A 110 1.18 -10.68 -19.67
CA ALA A 110 1.37 -10.59 -18.22
C ALA A 110 1.48 -11.99 -17.61
N LYS A 111 2.56 -12.26 -16.88
CA LYS A 111 2.71 -13.52 -16.13
C LYS A 111 2.21 -13.37 -14.70
N VAL A 112 1.48 -14.37 -14.21
CA VAL A 112 1.08 -14.44 -12.81
C VAL A 112 2.07 -15.34 -12.08
N MET A 113 2.67 -14.82 -11.01
CA MET A 113 3.61 -15.54 -10.16
C MET A 113 2.98 -15.78 -8.80
N VAL A 114 3.10 -16.99 -8.26
CA VAL A 114 2.62 -17.33 -6.92
C VAL A 114 3.76 -17.90 -6.09
N VAL A 115 3.87 -17.46 -4.84
CA VAL A 115 4.79 -18.06 -3.87
C VAL A 115 4.01 -18.99 -2.95
N ASP A 116 4.21 -20.29 -3.11
CA ASP A 116 3.67 -21.29 -2.19
C ASP A 116 4.66 -21.53 -1.05
N THR A 117 4.29 -21.03 0.13
CA THR A 117 5.11 -21.08 1.34
C THR A 117 5.10 -22.45 2.00
N PHE A 118 4.27 -23.38 1.50
CA PHE A 118 3.83 -24.63 2.14
C PHE A 118 3.05 -24.46 3.45
N HIS A 119 2.69 -23.22 3.81
CA HIS A 119 1.96 -22.89 5.04
C HIS A 119 0.72 -22.04 4.77
N LEU A 120 0.34 -21.85 3.50
CA LEU A 120 -0.92 -21.22 3.12
C LEU A 120 -2.12 -22.04 3.63
N PHE A 121 -3.30 -21.43 3.65
CA PHE A 121 -4.52 -22.19 3.85
C PHE A 121 -4.72 -23.19 2.70
N PRO A 122 -5.25 -24.39 2.95
CA PRO A 122 -5.60 -25.34 1.89
C PRO A 122 -6.48 -24.70 0.80
N GLU A 123 -7.43 -23.85 1.22
CA GLU A 123 -8.32 -23.12 0.34
C GLU A 123 -7.59 -22.19 -0.63
N THR A 124 -6.39 -21.69 -0.30
CA THR A 124 -5.67 -20.73 -1.16
C THR A 124 -5.18 -21.39 -2.44
N MET A 125 -4.58 -22.57 -2.36
CA MET A 125 -4.10 -23.29 -3.55
C MET A 125 -5.24 -23.98 -4.32
N GLU A 126 -6.36 -24.27 -3.66
CA GLU A 126 -7.60 -24.70 -4.34
C GLU A 126 -8.20 -23.53 -5.13
N PHE A 127 -8.31 -22.36 -4.51
CA PHE A 127 -8.82 -21.15 -5.15
C PHE A 127 -7.93 -20.68 -6.31
N LEU A 128 -6.60 -20.85 -6.23
CA LEU A 128 -5.70 -20.62 -7.36
C LEU A 128 -6.12 -21.43 -8.60
N LYS A 129 -6.46 -22.71 -8.44
CA LYS A 129 -6.90 -23.56 -9.55
C LYS A 129 -8.22 -23.07 -10.14
N GLU A 130 -9.15 -22.63 -9.28
CA GLU A 130 -10.43 -22.08 -9.71
C GLU A 130 -10.24 -20.80 -10.56
N ILE A 131 -9.38 -19.87 -10.14
CA ILE A 131 -9.12 -18.65 -10.91
C ILE A 131 -8.33 -18.92 -12.19
N GLU A 132 -7.39 -19.88 -12.18
CA GLU A 132 -6.69 -20.33 -13.40
C GLU A 132 -7.68 -20.86 -14.45
N GLU A 133 -8.65 -21.69 -14.03
CA GLU A 133 -9.70 -22.21 -14.90
C GLU A 133 -10.66 -21.10 -15.36
N PHE A 134 -11.10 -20.24 -14.45
CA PHE A 134 -12.07 -19.18 -14.75
C PHE A 134 -11.55 -18.16 -15.77
N TYR A 135 -10.29 -17.72 -15.62
CA TYR A 135 -9.69 -16.71 -16.49
C TYR A 135 -8.89 -17.32 -17.66
N GLY A 136 -8.56 -18.62 -17.61
CA GLY A 136 -7.84 -19.32 -18.67
C GLY A 136 -6.35 -18.98 -18.73
N PHE A 137 -5.67 -18.98 -17.58
CA PHE A 137 -4.22 -18.80 -17.47
C PHE A 137 -3.59 -19.87 -16.59
N LYS A 138 -2.26 -19.94 -16.58
CA LYS A 138 -1.49 -20.78 -15.66
C LYS A 138 -0.49 -19.92 -14.89
N ALA A 139 -0.51 -20.02 -13.57
CA ALA A 139 0.43 -19.33 -12.70
C ALA A 139 1.78 -20.07 -12.64
N GLU A 140 2.85 -19.28 -12.54
CA GLU A 140 4.21 -19.75 -12.28
C GLU A 140 4.41 -19.84 -10.75
N VAL A 141 4.41 -21.07 -10.22
CA VAL A 141 4.46 -21.32 -8.77
C VAL A 141 5.89 -21.55 -8.32
N PHE A 142 6.34 -20.74 -7.36
CA PHE A 142 7.65 -20.85 -6.73
C PHE A 142 7.51 -21.26 -5.26
N GLN A 143 8.33 -22.22 -4.86
CA GLN A 143 8.36 -22.80 -3.53
C GLN A 143 9.79 -22.77 -2.99
N ALA A 144 9.99 -23.11 -1.71
CA ALA A 144 11.32 -23.19 -1.10
C ALA A 144 12.28 -24.06 -1.94
N GLU A 145 13.50 -23.58 -2.16
CA GLU A 145 14.46 -24.23 -3.07
C GLU A 145 14.72 -25.71 -2.68
N GLY A 146 14.55 -26.60 -3.66
CA GLY A 146 14.76 -28.05 -3.49
C GLY A 146 13.68 -28.77 -2.68
N CYS A 147 12.53 -28.13 -2.45
CA CYS A 147 11.36 -28.73 -1.83
C CYS A 147 10.25 -28.88 -2.88
N ALA A 148 9.84 -30.12 -3.16
CA ALA A 148 8.73 -30.40 -4.08
C ALA A 148 7.35 -30.34 -3.38
N ASP A 149 7.34 -30.52 -2.07
CA ASP A 149 6.15 -30.53 -1.24
C ASP A 149 6.49 -30.20 0.23
N LYS A 150 5.44 -30.05 1.05
CA LYS A 150 5.53 -29.78 2.49
C LYS A 150 6.30 -30.88 3.25
N ALA A 151 6.20 -32.15 2.88
CA ALA A 151 6.91 -33.22 3.58
C ALA A 151 8.43 -33.16 3.34
N VAL A 152 8.85 -32.81 2.13
CA VAL A 152 10.27 -32.56 1.81
C VAL A 152 10.76 -31.32 2.54
N TYR A 153 9.96 -30.25 2.61
CA TYR A 153 10.25 -29.06 3.40
C TYR A 153 10.46 -29.42 4.88
N ASP A 154 9.51 -30.12 5.50
CA ASP A 154 9.55 -30.46 6.93
C ASP A 154 10.78 -31.30 7.28
N LYS A 155 11.19 -32.21 6.38
CA LYS A 155 12.41 -33.00 6.54
C LYS A 155 13.68 -32.18 6.42
N LYS A 156 13.70 -31.15 5.58
CA LYS A 156 14.88 -30.32 5.28
C LYS A 156 15.09 -29.21 6.30
N PHE A 157 14.01 -28.56 6.72
CA PHE A 157 14.02 -27.33 7.50
C PHE A 157 13.35 -27.44 8.87
N GLY A 158 12.59 -28.52 9.12
CA GLY A 158 11.78 -28.67 10.33
C GLY A 158 10.36 -28.13 10.13
N ALA A 159 9.36 -28.84 10.69
CA ALA A 159 7.95 -28.48 10.55
C ALA A 159 7.56 -27.17 11.26
N ASP A 160 8.29 -26.82 12.32
CA ASP A 160 8.06 -25.67 13.17
C ASP A 160 9.10 -24.56 12.97
N LEU A 161 9.81 -24.51 11.82
CA LEU A 161 10.84 -23.49 11.56
C LEU A 161 10.33 -22.06 11.81
N TRP A 162 9.07 -21.79 11.50
CA TRP A 162 8.44 -20.48 11.74
C TRP A 162 8.34 -20.09 13.23
N LYS A 163 8.32 -21.05 14.16
CA LYS A 163 8.38 -20.80 15.61
C LYS A 163 9.83 -20.68 16.08
N GLU A 164 10.72 -21.45 15.48
CA GLU A 164 12.12 -21.55 15.90
C GLU A 164 12.97 -20.37 15.41
N ASP A 165 12.79 -19.97 14.14
CA ASP A 165 13.50 -18.88 13.49
C ASP A 165 12.64 -18.29 12.36
N ILE A 166 11.85 -17.27 12.69
CA ILE A 166 10.93 -16.63 11.75
C ILE A 166 11.66 -15.94 10.58
N GLU A 167 12.86 -15.42 10.80
CA GLU A 167 13.65 -14.78 9.74
C GLU A 167 14.15 -15.81 8.74
N GLN A 168 14.64 -16.95 9.24
CA GLN A 168 15.04 -18.06 8.37
C GLN A 168 13.83 -18.64 7.64
N TYR A 169 12.68 -18.76 8.30
CA TYR A 169 11.41 -19.13 7.67
C TYR A 169 11.05 -18.18 6.52
N ASP A 170 10.98 -16.87 6.77
CA ASP A 170 10.66 -15.88 5.75
C ASP A 170 11.65 -15.94 4.59
N LYS A 171 12.94 -16.09 4.89
CA LYS A 171 13.98 -16.20 3.88
C LYS A 171 13.73 -17.37 2.94
N VAL A 172 13.48 -18.57 3.45
CA VAL A 172 13.38 -19.78 2.62
C VAL A 172 12.01 -19.99 2.00
N CYS A 173 10.93 -19.57 2.67
CA CYS A 173 9.56 -19.80 2.21
C CYS A 173 8.98 -18.63 1.42
N LYS A 174 9.51 -17.40 1.61
CA LYS A 174 8.91 -16.19 1.03
C LYS A 174 9.91 -15.42 0.16
N VAL A 175 11.02 -14.97 0.75
CA VAL A 175 11.96 -14.04 0.09
C VAL A 175 12.72 -14.73 -1.04
N GLU A 176 13.36 -15.87 -0.78
CA GLU A 176 14.14 -16.58 -1.80
C GLU A 176 13.28 -17.04 -2.98
N PRO A 177 12.12 -17.71 -2.77
CA PRO A 177 11.28 -18.15 -3.89
C PRO A 177 10.76 -16.97 -4.71
N PHE A 178 10.41 -15.87 -4.06
CA PHE A 178 9.99 -14.63 -4.72
C PHE A 178 11.10 -14.03 -5.58
N GLN A 179 12.30 -13.84 -5.02
CA GLN A 179 13.44 -13.29 -5.75
C GLN A 179 13.88 -14.20 -6.90
N ARG A 180 13.90 -15.51 -6.68
CA ARG A 180 14.16 -16.50 -7.72
C ARG A 180 13.09 -16.45 -8.81
N GLY A 181 11.82 -16.33 -8.45
CA GLY A 181 10.73 -16.23 -9.41
C GLY A 181 10.86 -15.03 -10.33
N LEU A 182 11.07 -13.84 -9.77
CA LEU A 182 11.30 -12.62 -10.56
C LEU A 182 12.51 -12.76 -11.48
N LYS A 183 13.60 -13.36 -11.01
CA LYS A 183 14.80 -13.60 -11.82
C LYS A 183 14.56 -14.64 -12.92
N THR A 184 13.87 -15.73 -12.62
CA THR A 184 13.56 -16.80 -13.58
C THR A 184 12.62 -16.33 -14.67
N LEU A 185 11.70 -15.40 -14.34
CA LEU A 185 10.77 -14.80 -15.29
C LEU A 185 11.34 -13.56 -16.00
N GLU A 186 12.61 -13.23 -15.74
CA GLU A 186 13.30 -12.07 -16.33
C GLU A 186 12.53 -10.75 -16.14
N THR A 187 11.86 -10.61 -14.99
CA THR A 187 10.94 -9.50 -14.72
C THR A 187 11.65 -8.15 -14.86
N ASP A 188 11.05 -7.24 -15.62
CA ASP A 188 11.48 -5.85 -15.75
C ASP A 188 10.50 -4.86 -15.08
N VAL A 189 9.22 -5.25 -14.96
CA VAL A 189 8.21 -4.53 -14.17
C VAL A 189 7.35 -5.47 -13.31
N MET A 190 7.16 -5.09 -12.05
CA MET A 190 6.36 -5.82 -11.09
C MET A 190 5.01 -5.14 -10.82
N ILE A 191 3.94 -5.74 -11.31
CA ILE A 191 2.57 -5.37 -10.95
C ILE A 191 2.28 -5.92 -9.55
N ASN A 192 1.64 -5.17 -8.66
CA ASN A 192 1.35 -5.66 -7.31
C ASN A 192 0.07 -5.07 -6.71
N GLY A 193 -0.50 -5.76 -5.71
CA GLY A 193 -1.74 -5.38 -5.02
C GLY A 193 -1.60 -4.39 -3.86
N ARG A 194 -0.50 -3.63 -3.77
CA ARG A 194 -0.33 -2.65 -2.69
C ARG A 194 -1.28 -1.46 -2.89
N THR A 195 -1.89 -1.00 -1.80
CA THR A 195 -2.77 0.18 -1.77
C THR A 195 -2.30 1.17 -0.72
N ARG A 196 -2.61 2.46 -0.90
CA ARG A 196 -2.42 3.46 0.15
C ARG A 196 -3.30 3.20 1.36
N TRP A 197 -4.43 2.50 1.17
CA TRP A 197 -5.37 2.13 2.23
C TRP A 197 -4.78 1.15 3.25
N GLN A 198 -3.79 0.35 2.84
CA GLN A 198 -3.07 -0.57 3.73
C GLN A 198 -2.17 0.16 4.75
N GLY A 199 -2.02 1.48 4.64
CA GLY A 199 -1.36 2.33 5.65
C GLY A 199 0.15 2.20 5.72
N PHE A 200 0.71 2.75 6.79
CA PHE A 200 2.12 2.63 7.15
C PHE A 200 3.06 3.03 6.00
N GLU A 201 4.00 2.16 5.63
CA GLU A 201 4.94 2.37 4.53
C GLU A 201 4.26 2.48 3.15
N ARG A 202 3.01 2.01 3.02
CA ARG A 202 2.25 2.05 1.76
C ARG A 202 1.45 3.34 1.59
N ALA A 203 1.33 4.17 2.62
CA ALA A 203 0.44 5.33 2.63
C ALA A 203 0.70 6.35 1.49
N TYR A 204 1.91 6.31 0.91
CA TYR A 204 2.38 7.24 -0.13
C TYR A 204 2.72 6.61 -1.46
N ILE A 205 2.43 5.32 -1.66
CA ILE A 205 2.71 4.71 -2.95
C ILE A 205 1.89 5.37 -4.06
N ASP A 206 2.53 5.57 -5.20
CA ASP A 206 1.91 6.03 -6.42
C ASP A 206 1.54 4.85 -7.33
N LEU A 207 0.87 5.11 -8.46
CA LEU A 207 0.63 4.06 -9.45
C LEU A 207 1.92 3.45 -10.00
N PHE A 208 2.98 4.24 -10.09
CA PHE A 208 4.26 3.85 -10.68
C PHE A 208 5.41 4.19 -9.73
N GLU A 209 6.25 3.20 -9.44
CA GLU A 209 7.53 3.39 -8.77
C GLU A 209 8.65 3.05 -9.75
N ASN A 210 9.48 4.04 -10.06
CA ASN A 210 10.61 3.83 -10.96
C ASN A 210 11.65 2.90 -10.32
N ALA A 211 12.32 2.12 -11.17
CA ALA A 211 13.48 1.35 -10.75
C ALA A 211 14.53 2.27 -10.10
N PRO A 212 15.11 1.90 -8.94
CA PRO A 212 16.20 2.63 -8.33
C PRO A 212 17.39 2.82 -9.27
N ILE A 213 18.06 3.98 -9.16
CA ILE A 213 19.30 4.27 -9.88
C ILE A 213 20.38 3.29 -9.39
N GLY A 214 20.90 2.44 -10.30
CA GLY A 214 21.92 1.42 -9.98
C GLY A 214 21.41 -0.02 -9.95
N GLY A 215 20.12 -0.23 -10.22
CA GLY A 215 19.51 -1.56 -10.37
C GLY A 215 18.33 -1.76 -9.43
N GLY A 216 17.28 -2.40 -9.94
CA GLY A 216 16.04 -2.73 -9.25
C GLY A 216 14.88 -2.83 -10.24
N LEU A 217 13.74 -3.32 -9.78
CA LEU A 217 12.54 -3.51 -10.61
C LEU A 217 11.67 -2.25 -10.60
N ALA A 218 11.16 -1.87 -11.77
CA ALA A 218 10.03 -0.94 -11.81
C ALA A 218 8.82 -1.62 -11.16
N LYS A 219 7.95 -0.86 -10.51
CA LYS A 219 6.72 -1.39 -9.92
C LYS A 219 5.51 -0.61 -10.36
N VAL A 220 4.40 -1.33 -10.51
CA VAL A 220 3.10 -0.75 -10.81
C VAL A 220 2.09 -1.21 -9.77
N ASN A 221 1.47 -0.25 -9.09
CA ASN A 221 0.45 -0.44 -8.07
C ASN A 221 -0.90 0.02 -8.67
N PRO A 222 -1.56 -0.76 -9.55
CA PRO A 222 -2.71 -0.29 -10.34
C PRO A 222 -3.91 0.13 -9.47
N ILE A 223 -3.98 -0.38 -8.24
CA ILE A 223 -5.03 -0.07 -7.27
C ILE A 223 -4.53 0.81 -6.12
N ALA A 224 -3.41 1.54 -6.28
CA ALA A 224 -2.81 2.38 -5.23
C ALA A 224 -3.82 3.29 -4.50
N TYR A 225 -4.75 3.87 -5.26
CA TYR A 225 -5.73 4.85 -4.79
C TYR A 225 -7.08 4.28 -4.36
N TRP A 226 -7.22 2.95 -4.39
CA TRP A 226 -8.44 2.27 -4.00
C TRP A 226 -8.50 2.14 -2.49
N THR A 227 -9.67 2.40 -1.93
CA THR A 227 -9.99 1.97 -0.57
C THR A 227 -10.35 0.49 -0.57
N PHE A 228 -10.36 -0.14 0.60
CA PHE A 228 -10.81 -1.53 0.71
C PHE A 228 -12.32 -1.67 0.39
N GLU A 229 -13.12 -0.63 0.64
CA GLU A 229 -14.53 -0.58 0.21
C GLU A 229 -14.63 -0.59 -1.32
N ASP A 230 -13.84 0.23 -2.02
CA ASP A 230 -13.83 0.26 -3.50
C ASP A 230 -13.48 -1.12 -4.08
N THR A 231 -12.53 -1.84 -3.47
CA THR A 231 -12.13 -3.20 -3.89
C THR A 231 -13.31 -4.17 -3.81
N PHE A 232 -14.03 -4.22 -2.68
CA PHE A 232 -15.17 -5.13 -2.53
C PHE A 232 -16.40 -4.69 -3.31
N ASP A 233 -16.64 -3.39 -3.45
CA ASP A 233 -17.69 -2.85 -4.32
C ASP A 233 -17.44 -3.27 -5.78
N TYR A 234 -16.18 -3.27 -6.23
CA TYR A 234 -15.80 -3.76 -7.55
C TYR A 234 -15.98 -5.28 -7.71
N ILE A 235 -15.56 -6.05 -6.70
CA ILE A 235 -15.79 -7.51 -6.65
C ILE A 235 -17.29 -7.81 -6.76
N ALA A 236 -18.12 -7.08 -6.01
CA ALA A 236 -19.57 -7.24 -6.05
C ALA A 236 -20.17 -6.83 -7.39
N LYS A 237 -19.75 -5.69 -7.96
CA LYS A 237 -20.25 -5.18 -9.25
C LYS A 237 -20.03 -6.16 -10.39
N TYR A 238 -18.85 -6.79 -10.45
CA TYR A 238 -18.45 -7.69 -11.54
C TYR A 238 -18.56 -9.18 -11.20
N GLN A 239 -19.02 -9.51 -9.99
CA GLN A 239 -19.14 -10.89 -9.50
C GLN A 239 -17.79 -11.65 -9.64
N ILE A 240 -16.70 -10.99 -9.21
CA ILE A 240 -15.33 -11.50 -9.36
C ILE A 240 -15.11 -12.66 -8.38
N PRO A 241 -14.60 -13.83 -8.81
CA PRO A 241 -14.15 -14.87 -7.90
C PRO A 241 -13.19 -14.29 -6.86
N HIS A 242 -13.49 -14.47 -5.57
CA HIS A 242 -12.68 -13.97 -4.46
C HIS A 242 -12.42 -15.08 -3.45
N HIS A 243 -11.37 -14.89 -2.63
CA HIS A 243 -10.93 -15.93 -1.69
C HIS A 243 -12.09 -16.39 -0.77
N PRO A 244 -12.33 -17.71 -0.63
CA PRO A 244 -13.47 -18.22 0.14
C PRO A 244 -13.38 -17.90 1.64
N LEU A 245 -12.18 -17.64 2.17
CA LEU A 245 -12.01 -17.20 3.56
C LEU A 245 -12.57 -15.81 3.84
N HIS A 246 -12.86 -14.98 2.84
CA HIS A 246 -13.61 -13.74 3.08
C HIS A 246 -14.99 -14.04 3.70
N ALA A 247 -15.63 -15.16 3.33
CA ALA A 247 -16.88 -15.62 3.92
C ALA A 247 -16.71 -16.22 5.34
N LYS A 248 -15.47 -16.40 5.79
CA LYS A 248 -15.11 -16.89 7.13
C LYS A 248 -14.52 -15.82 8.05
N GLY A 249 -14.56 -14.56 7.64
CA GLY A 249 -14.11 -13.44 8.48
C GLY A 249 -12.69 -12.96 8.24
N TYR A 250 -12.03 -13.38 7.16
CA TYR A 250 -10.65 -13.01 6.88
C TYR A 250 -10.56 -11.85 5.86
N PRO A 251 -10.24 -10.61 6.27
CA PRO A 251 -10.03 -9.50 5.33
C PRO A 251 -8.73 -9.64 4.52
N SER A 252 -7.68 -10.20 5.12
CA SER A 252 -6.40 -10.47 4.47
C SER A 252 -5.93 -11.89 4.76
N ILE A 253 -5.33 -12.55 3.76
CA ILE A 253 -4.98 -13.97 3.82
C ILE A 253 -3.50 -14.18 3.54
N GLY A 254 -2.83 -14.88 4.45
CA GLY A 254 -1.43 -15.27 4.35
C GLY A 254 -1.22 -16.74 4.70
N ASP A 255 -0.21 -16.99 5.53
CA ASP A 255 0.02 -18.35 6.04
C ASP A 255 -1.03 -18.67 7.12
N ALA A 256 -1.57 -19.88 7.10
CA ALA A 256 -2.62 -20.32 8.03
C ALA A 256 -2.23 -20.23 9.51
N LYS A 257 -0.93 -20.33 9.80
CA LYS A 257 -0.38 -20.26 11.16
C LYS A 257 -0.41 -18.86 11.78
N ASP A 258 -0.46 -17.80 10.97
CA ASP A 258 -0.24 -16.41 11.39
C ASP A 258 -1.35 -15.47 10.89
N THR A 259 -2.48 -16.05 10.48
CA THR A 259 -3.61 -15.32 9.92
C THR A 259 -4.89 -15.67 10.68
N ILE A 260 -5.58 -14.67 11.22
CA ILE A 260 -6.82 -14.79 12.00
C ILE A 260 -7.97 -14.00 11.34
N PRO A 261 -9.24 -14.34 11.61
CA PRO A 261 -10.36 -13.52 11.19
C PRO A 261 -10.42 -12.21 12.00
N ILE A 262 -11.06 -11.20 11.44
CA ILE A 262 -11.29 -9.89 12.08
C ILE A 262 -12.79 -9.55 11.99
N PRO A 263 -13.48 -9.27 13.12
CA PRO A 263 -13.06 -9.63 14.47
C PRO A 263 -12.82 -11.14 14.59
N GLU A 264 -12.16 -11.58 15.66
CA GLU A 264 -11.81 -12.99 15.85
C GLU A 264 -13.01 -13.94 15.89
N ASP A 265 -14.20 -13.43 16.17
CA ASP A 265 -15.44 -14.19 16.14
C ASP A 265 -16.00 -14.43 14.71
N GLY A 266 -15.38 -13.81 13.69
CA GLY A 266 -15.79 -13.91 12.30
C GLY A 266 -17.14 -13.26 11.99
N SER A 267 -17.61 -12.35 12.85
CA SER A 267 -18.90 -11.68 12.72
C SER A 267 -19.00 -10.74 11.52
N VAL A 268 -17.85 -10.24 11.04
CA VAL A 268 -17.72 -9.43 9.83
C VAL A 268 -17.18 -10.29 8.72
N ARG A 269 -17.89 -10.39 7.61
CA ARG A 269 -17.50 -11.25 6.48
C ARG A 269 -18.06 -10.75 5.17
N PHE A 270 -17.44 -11.17 4.07
CA PHE A 270 -17.94 -10.91 2.72
C PHE A 270 -18.30 -12.24 2.05
N ALA A 271 -19.59 -12.45 1.86
CA ALA A 271 -20.18 -13.68 1.31
C ALA A 271 -21.27 -13.32 0.29
N ASP A 272 -21.43 -14.13 -0.76
CA ASP A 272 -22.43 -13.91 -1.81
C ASP A 272 -22.41 -12.47 -2.36
N PHE A 273 -21.20 -11.92 -2.52
CA PHE A 273 -20.95 -10.57 -3.01
C PHE A 273 -21.53 -9.44 -2.15
N LYS A 274 -21.71 -9.70 -0.84
CA LYS A 274 -22.25 -8.74 0.12
C LYS A 274 -21.49 -8.81 1.44
N PHE A 275 -21.40 -7.66 2.10
CA PHE A 275 -20.94 -7.60 3.48
C PHE A 275 -22.05 -8.05 4.43
N GLU A 276 -21.66 -8.86 5.42
CA GLU A 276 -22.44 -9.18 6.61
C GLU A 276 -21.67 -8.70 7.84
N GLY A 277 -22.38 -8.15 8.83
CA GLY A 277 -21.78 -7.61 10.05
C GLY A 277 -21.43 -6.12 9.99
N GLU A 278 -20.75 -5.66 11.04
CA GLU A 278 -20.29 -4.27 11.20
C GLU A 278 -18.99 -4.08 10.42
N LYS A 279 -19.10 -3.62 9.17
CA LYS A 279 -17.98 -3.61 8.22
C LYS A 279 -16.83 -2.66 8.58
N THR A 280 -16.97 -1.80 9.59
CA THR A 280 -15.97 -0.77 9.92
C THR A 280 -14.65 -1.41 10.32
N GLU A 281 -14.66 -2.54 11.04
CA GLU A 281 -13.42 -3.23 11.41
C GLU A 281 -12.57 -3.69 10.20
N TRP A 282 -13.20 -4.02 9.07
CA TRP A 282 -12.47 -4.35 7.83
C TRP A 282 -12.10 -3.09 7.06
N LEU A 283 -13.06 -2.17 6.97
CA LEU A 283 -12.98 -1.05 6.05
C LEU A 283 -12.25 0.15 6.63
N ASP A 284 -11.83 0.14 7.90
CA ASP A 284 -11.02 1.21 8.48
C ASP A 284 -9.63 1.29 7.82
N TYR A 285 -9.05 2.48 7.86
CA TYR A 285 -7.72 2.73 7.31
C TYR A 285 -6.67 1.86 8.00
N ALA A 286 -5.75 1.29 7.23
CA ALA A 286 -4.67 0.41 7.71
C ALA A 286 -5.13 -0.88 8.43
N SER A 287 -6.43 -1.21 8.40
CA SER A 287 -6.99 -2.35 9.14
C SER A 287 -7.06 -3.65 8.34
N GLU A 288 -6.93 -3.60 7.01
CA GLU A 288 -6.93 -4.79 6.13
C GLU A 288 -5.99 -5.90 6.65
N ARG A 289 -4.81 -5.49 7.15
CA ARG A 289 -3.72 -6.39 7.55
C ARG A 289 -3.72 -6.71 9.05
N LYS A 290 -4.70 -6.23 9.82
CA LYS A 290 -4.80 -6.41 11.27
C LYS A 290 -4.79 -7.88 11.71
N GLY A 291 -5.38 -8.76 10.92
CA GLY A 291 -5.40 -10.21 11.18
C GLY A 291 -4.17 -10.98 10.71
N ARG A 292 -3.12 -10.30 10.22
CA ARG A 292 -1.91 -10.93 9.70
C ARG A 292 -0.78 -10.88 10.72
N PHE A 293 0.14 -11.84 10.62
CA PHE A 293 1.35 -11.95 11.44
C PHE A 293 1.08 -12.10 12.95
N VAL A 294 -0.11 -12.56 13.32
CA VAL A 294 -0.51 -12.69 14.72
C VAL A 294 0.33 -13.75 15.41
N GLY A 295 0.90 -13.40 16.56
CA GLY A 295 1.79 -14.27 17.32
C GLY A 295 3.23 -14.34 16.80
N LEU A 296 3.61 -13.47 15.87
CA LEU A 296 4.98 -13.35 15.36
C LEU A 296 5.65 -12.07 15.87
N ALA A 297 6.88 -12.20 16.36
CA ALA A 297 7.74 -11.09 16.76
C ALA A 297 9.05 -11.12 15.95
N ASN A 298 9.59 -9.95 15.65
CA ASN A 298 10.93 -9.79 15.09
C ASN A 298 12.00 -10.13 16.15
N LYS A 299 13.26 -10.31 15.74
CA LYS A 299 14.36 -10.61 16.68
C LYS A 299 14.61 -9.51 17.73
N ASP A 300 14.23 -8.28 17.42
CA ASP A 300 14.29 -7.13 18.33
C ASP A 300 13.10 -7.07 19.30
N GLY A 301 12.14 -7.99 19.20
CA GLY A 301 10.94 -8.05 20.03
C GLY A 301 9.76 -7.21 19.52
N SER A 302 9.92 -6.45 18.42
CA SER A 302 8.83 -5.70 17.80
C SER A 302 7.81 -6.61 17.11
N THR A 303 6.55 -6.17 17.04
CA THR A 303 5.49 -6.88 16.34
C THR A 303 5.73 -6.84 14.84
N LYS A 304 5.65 -7.99 14.17
CA LYS A 304 5.79 -8.04 12.71
C LYS A 304 4.55 -7.49 12.03
N THR A 305 4.68 -6.39 11.30
CA THR A 305 3.57 -5.75 10.58
C THR A 305 3.59 -6.01 9.07
N GLU A 306 4.67 -6.60 8.54
CA GLU A 306 4.90 -6.75 7.10
C GLU A 306 5.41 -8.13 6.68
N CYS A 307 5.22 -8.47 5.41
CA CYS A 307 5.79 -9.68 4.83
C CYS A 307 7.28 -9.45 4.54
N GLY A 308 8.13 -10.41 4.89
CA GLY A 308 9.59 -10.31 4.65
C GLY A 308 9.99 -10.04 3.19
N ILE A 309 9.11 -10.34 2.23
CA ILE A 309 9.28 -10.00 0.80
C ILE A 309 9.40 -8.49 0.58
N HIS A 310 8.67 -7.68 1.35
CA HIS A 310 8.64 -6.22 1.21
C HIS A 310 9.85 -5.55 1.91
N VAL A 311 10.31 -6.15 3.02
CA VAL A 311 11.40 -5.64 3.86
C VAL A 311 12.79 -5.85 3.23
N ALA A 312 12.99 -6.92 2.46
CA ALA A 312 14.32 -7.39 2.04
C ALA A 312 14.87 -6.79 0.73
N GLY A 313 14.32 -5.67 0.21
CA GLY A 313 14.96 -5.04 -0.96
C GLY A 313 14.16 -4.03 -1.79
N ALA A 314 13.06 -3.44 -1.32
CA ALA A 314 12.30 -2.56 -2.22
C ALA A 314 11.58 -1.35 -1.61
N GLU A 315 11.71 -1.00 -0.34
CA GLU A 315 10.80 0.00 0.25
C GLU A 315 11.43 1.26 0.84
N ARG A 316 12.76 1.43 0.77
CA ARG A 316 13.39 2.70 1.18
C ARG A 316 13.35 3.81 0.13
N THR A 317 12.43 3.78 -0.82
CA THR A 317 12.36 4.82 -1.87
C THR A 317 11.48 6.01 -1.51
N PHE A 318 10.64 5.93 -0.47
CA PHE A 318 9.81 7.07 -0.03
C PHE A 318 9.64 7.21 1.50
N ASP A 319 10.59 6.70 2.29
CA ASP A 319 10.73 7.02 3.72
C ASP A 319 11.32 8.43 3.90
N ARG A 320 10.57 9.49 3.55
CA ARG A 320 10.89 10.78 4.19
C ARG A 320 10.35 10.70 5.61
N ASP A 321 11.20 10.21 6.51
CA ASP A 321 10.94 10.35 7.93
C ASP A 321 10.88 11.83 8.29
N LEU A 322 10.03 12.18 9.25
CA LEU A 322 9.96 13.56 9.74
C LEU A 322 11.15 13.81 10.65
N TRP A 323 11.76 14.99 10.51
CA TRP A 323 12.90 15.39 11.34
C TRP A 323 14.09 14.41 11.26
N GLU A 324 14.65 14.23 10.05
CA GLU A 324 15.75 13.28 9.79
C GLU A 324 16.98 13.49 10.71
N GLU A 325 17.55 12.37 11.17
CA GLU A 325 18.73 12.35 12.03
C GLU A 325 19.92 13.09 11.38
N GLY A 326 20.59 13.96 12.14
CA GLY A 326 21.73 14.75 11.68
C GLY A 326 21.37 15.99 10.84
N LYS A 327 20.09 16.14 10.44
CA LYS A 327 19.56 17.37 9.83
C LYS A 327 18.61 18.13 10.75
N SER A 328 17.96 17.43 11.66
CA SER A 328 17.05 17.98 12.66
C SER A 328 17.69 18.10 14.04
N LYS A 329 17.26 19.10 14.82
CA LYS A 329 17.54 19.22 16.25
C LYS A 329 16.58 18.42 17.15
N VAL A 330 15.53 17.84 16.58
CA VAL A 330 14.60 16.97 17.29
C VAL A 330 15.28 15.64 17.57
N LYS A 331 15.31 15.23 18.84
CA LYS A 331 15.92 13.98 19.27
C LYS A 331 15.09 12.79 18.77
N GLN A 332 15.72 11.90 18.01
CA GLN A 332 15.13 10.63 17.61
C GLN A 332 15.11 9.65 18.79
N VAL A 333 13.96 9.02 19.02
CA VAL A 333 13.75 7.97 20.01
C VAL A 333 13.22 6.77 19.23
N GLU A 334 13.99 5.69 19.18
CA GLU A 334 13.70 4.55 18.30
C GLU A 334 13.17 3.34 19.07
N THR A 335 13.47 3.26 20.36
CA THR A 335 13.16 2.08 21.17
C THR A 335 12.19 2.39 22.31
N HIS A 336 11.45 1.38 22.76
CA HIS A 336 10.55 1.48 23.91
C HIS A 336 11.33 1.88 25.16
N GLU A 337 12.53 1.34 25.35
CA GLU A 337 13.40 1.65 26.50
C GLU A 337 13.81 3.12 26.51
N GLU A 338 14.20 3.69 25.38
CA GLU A 338 14.56 5.11 25.28
C GLU A 338 13.34 6.02 25.51
N ALA A 339 12.17 5.64 24.99
CA ALA A 339 10.93 6.40 25.18
C ALA A 339 10.51 6.41 26.65
N LEU A 340 10.56 5.26 27.31
CA LEU A 340 10.29 5.13 28.75
C LEU A 340 11.34 5.86 29.58
N ALA A 341 12.63 5.75 29.23
CA ALA A 341 13.68 6.49 29.93
C ALA A 341 13.49 8.01 29.83
N LEU A 342 13.03 8.52 28.69
CA LEU A 342 12.70 9.94 28.53
C LEU A 342 11.52 10.34 29.42
N LYS A 343 10.52 9.48 29.54
CA LYS A 343 9.33 9.68 30.38
C LYS A 343 9.62 9.63 31.87
N ASP A 344 10.48 8.70 32.28
CA ASP A 344 10.85 8.47 33.67
C ASP A 344 11.93 9.45 34.16
N SER A 345 12.54 10.21 33.26
CA SER A 345 13.50 11.27 33.58
C SER A 345 12.88 12.36 34.46
N SER A 346 13.71 12.91 35.36
CA SER A 346 13.36 14.11 36.13
C SER A 346 13.41 15.40 35.31
N ASP A 347 14.08 15.37 34.15
CA ASP A 347 14.16 16.50 33.25
C ASP A 347 12.94 16.53 32.33
N LYS A 348 12.35 17.70 32.14
CA LYS A 348 11.20 17.86 31.24
C LYS A 348 11.64 17.60 29.81
N SER A 349 10.87 16.77 29.11
CA SER A 349 11.02 16.59 27.67
C SER A 349 9.68 16.77 26.97
N MET A 350 9.66 17.38 25.80
CA MET A 350 8.49 17.38 24.92
C MET A 350 8.68 16.27 23.90
N MET A 351 7.73 15.33 23.84
CA MET A 351 7.78 14.22 22.91
C MET A 351 6.54 14.23 22.02
N VAL A 352 6.78 14.24 20.70
CA VAL A 352 5.73 14.00 19.72
C VAL A 352 5.71 12.53 19.38
N VAL A 353 4.57 11.88 19.57
CA VAL A 353 4.26 10.61 18.97
C VAL A 353 3.65 10.88 17.60
N TYR A 354 4.33 10.48 16.54
CA TYR A 354 3.96 10.81 15.17
C TYR A 354 3.89 9.56 14.29
N ALA A 355 3.33 9.77 13.11
CA ALA A 355 3.44 8.84 12.00
C ALA A 355 3.95 9.64 10.79
N PRO A 356 4.95 9.15 10.04
CA PRO A 356 5.46 9.83 8.83
C PRO A 356 4.35 10.07 7.81
N TRP A 357 3.32 9.23 7.84
CA TRP A 357 2.16 9.30 6.95
C TRP A 357 1.08 10.32 7.32
N CYS A 358 1.14 10.88 8.52
CA CYS A 358 0.06 11.72 9.01
C CYS A 358 0.23 13.17 8.49
N PRO A 359 -0.77 13.73 7.78
CA PRO A 359 -0.69 15.08 7.23
C PRO A 359 -0.59 16.14 8.33
N PHE A 360 -1.16 15.88 9.51
CA PHE A 360 -1.04 16.77 10.66
C PHE A 360 0.36 16.75 11.28
N CYS A 361 1.07 15.63 11.23
CA CYS A 361 2.48 15.54 11.63
C CYS A 361 3.36 16.33 10.64
N GLN A 362 3.11 16.15 9.35
CA GLN A 362 3.82 16.88 8.29
C GLN A 362 3.60 18.39 8.37
N ALA A 363 2.38 18.82 8.66
CA ALA A 363 2.05 20.23 8.78
C ALA A 363 2.76 20.92 9.96
N MET A 364 3.09 20.20 11.04
CA MET A 364 3.80 20.74 12.20
C MET A 364 5.32 20.61 12.11
N GLU A 365 5.87 20.00 11.06
CA GLU A 365 7.29 19.66 10.97
C GLU A 365 8.19 20.88 11.16
N GLU A 366 7.89 21.98 10.45
CA GLU A 366 8.68 23.21 10.49
C GLU A 366 8.63 23.91 11.87
N GLU A 367 7.45 23.99 12.48
CA GLU A 367 7.27 24.65 13.78
C GLU A 367 7.91 23.85 14.93
N TYR A 368 7.80 22.53 14.88
CA TYR A 368 8.43 21.65 15.87
C TYR A 368 9.97 21.66 15.75
N GLU A 369 10.51 21.80 14.54
CA GLU A 369 11.95 22.01 14.31
C GLU A 369 12.42 23.35 14.90
N LYS A 370 11.66 24.44 14.67
CA LYS A 370 11.96 25.76 15.26
C LYS A 370 11.92 25.70 16.78
N LEU A 371 10.94 25.00 17.37
CA LEU A 371 10.85 24.79 18.80
C LEU A 371 12.12 24.12 19.36
N ALA A 372 12.54 23.01 18.74
CA ALA A 372 13.77 22.32 19.13
C ALA A 372 15.01 23.22 19.01
N ALA A 373 15.05 24.07 17.98
CA ALA A 373 16.12 25.04 17.80
C ALA A 373 16.16 26.14 18.87
N GLU A 374 15.01 26.63 19.30
CA GLU A 374 14.89 27.74 20.26
C GLU A 374 15.04 27.32 21.71
N LEU A 375 14.66 26.09 22.08
CA LEU A 375 14.79 25.59 23.45
C LEU A 375 16.23 25.23 23.83
N GLY A 376 17.13 25.11 22.85
CA GLY A 376 18.58 25.17 23.06
C GLY A 376 19.19 24.13 24.02
N GLY A 377 18.45 23.08 24.38
CA GLY A 377 18.88 22.05 25.33
C GLY A 377 18.32 22.20 26.76
N ASP A 378 17.56 23.25 27.07
CA ASP A 378 16.89 23.39 28.39
C ASP A 378 15.76 22.36 28.57
N VAL A 379 15.12 21.98 27.46
CA VAL A 379 14.08 20.95 27.38
C VAL A 379 14.36 20.10 26.15
N THR A 380 14.41 18.78 26.32
CA THR A 380 14.61 17.87 25.18
C THR A 380 13.35 17.83 24.33
N VAL A 381 13.44 18.22 23.06
CA VAL A 381 12.37 18.03 22.08
C VAL A 381 12.65 16.75 21.32
N ALA A 382 11.78 15.78 21.44
CA ALA A 382 11.94 14.43 20.92
C ALA A 382 10.79 14.02 20.00
N LYS A 383 11.06 13.05 19.13
CA LYS A 383 10.10 12.37 18.29
C LYS A 383 10.11 10.87 18.58
N TYR A 384 8.94 10.26 18.55
CA TYR A 384 8.75 8.81 18.63
C TYR A 384 7.79 8.38 17.52
N ARG A 385 8.21 7.46 16.67
CA ARG A 385 7.37 6.95 15.58
C ARG A 385 6.39 5.91 16.16
N GLY A 386 5.12 6.28 16.26
CA GLY A 386 4.11 5.49 16.96
C GLY A 386 3.16 4.69 16.07
N ASP A 387 3.24 4.83 14.74
CA ASP A 387 2.37 4.07 13.83
C ASP A 387 2.62 2.57 13.92
N GLU A 388 3.85 2.13 14.14
CA GLU A 388 4.22 0.72 14.25
C GLU A 388 3.97 0.14 15.67
N ASP A 389 3.72 1.00 16.68
CA ASP A 389 3.69 0.65 18.11
C ASP A 389 2.41 1.13 18.82
N ARG A 390 1.24 0.92 18.20
CA ARG A 390 -0.04 1.54 18.65
C ARG A 390 -0.40 1.26 20.11
N GLU A 391 -0.32 0.00 20.56
CA GLU A 391 -0.64 -0.36 21.95
C GLU A 391 0.30 0.32 22.94
N PHE A 392 1.60 0.29 22.66
CA PHE A 392 2.62 0.91 23.50
C PHE A 392 2.39 2.42 23.65
N VAL A 393 2.09 3.13 22.56
CA VAL A 393 1.89 4.59 22.60
C VAL A 393 0.56 5.02 23.20
N ILE A 394 -0.48 4.18 23.10
CA ILE A 394 -1.75 4.37 23.81
C ILE A 394 -1.49 4.30 25.32
N ASP A 395 -0.87 3.21 25.77
CA ASP A 395 -0.67 2.93 27.20
C ASP A 395 0.31 3.87 27.88
N ASN A 396 1.35 4.33 27.15
CA ASN A 396 2.44 5.08 27.77
C ASN A 396 2.39 6.59 27.50
N PHE A 397 1.75 7.01 26.41
CA PHE A 397 1.80 8.38 25.89
C PHE A 397 0.43 8.94 25.50
N ASN A 398 -0.67 8.33 25.95
CA ASN A 398 -2.04 8.80 25.72
C ASN A 398 -2.35 9.06 24.23
N THR A 399 -1.77 8.26 23.33
CA THR A 399 -1.84 8.49 21.88
C THR A 399 -3.00 7.74 21.25
N GLU A 400 -4.15 8.39 21.16
CA GLU A 400 -5.32 7.86 20.44
C GLU A 400 -5.26 8.17 18.93
N SER A 401 -4.63 9.30 18.57
CA SER A 401 -4.53 9.79 17.19
C SER A 401 -3.20 10.51 16.95
N PHE A 402 -2.74 10.58 15.69
CA PHE A 402 -1.49 11.26 15.36
C PHE A 402 -1.71 12.69 14.85
N PRO A 403 -0.76 13.61 15.16
CA PRO A 403 0.26 13.47 16.19
C PRO A 403 -0.36 13.63 17.58
N THR A 404 0.27 13.01 18.57
CA THR A 404 0.02 13.31 19.98
C THR A 404 1.28 13.90 20.58
N ILE A 405 1.19 15.12 21.12
CA ILE A 405 2.31 15.80 21.76
C ILE A 405 2.12 15.67 23.27
N ASN A 406 3.17 15.22 23.96
CA ASN A 406 3.20 15.14 25.41
C ASN A 406 4.39 15.93 25.96
N VAL A 407 4.21 16.55 27.13
CA VAL A 407 5.33 16.83 28.03
C VAL A 407 5.49 15.63 28.94
N VAL A 408 6.66 15.01 28.90
CA VAL A 408 6.99 13.81 29.68
C VAL A 408 7.99 14.15 30.77
N LYS A 409 7.72 13.66 31.99
CA LYS A 409 8.53 13.89 33.20
C LYS A 409 8.07 13.00 34.35
N ASP A 410 8.98 12.52 35.18
CA ASP A 410 8.70 11.82 36.45
C ASP A 410 7.69 10.66 36.28
N GLY A 411 7.80 9.93 35.17
CA GLY A 411 6.94 8.79 34.82
C GLY A 411 5.56 9.17 34.28
N LYS A 412 5.30 10.47 34.03
CA LYS A 412 4.02 10.98 33.53
C LYS A 412 4.17 11.51 32.11
N ALA A 413 3.13 11.31 31.31
CA ALA A 413 2.94 11.94 30.02
C ALA A 413 1.71 12.85 30.11
N VAL A 414 1.92 14.17 30.05
CA VAL A 414 0.83 15.16 30.05
C VAL A 414 0.58 15.57 28.61
N LYS A 415 -0.60 15.23 28.10
CA LYS A 415 -0.99 15.49 26.72
C LYS A 415 -1.29 16.97 26.47
N TYR A 416 -0.88 17.44 25.30
CA TYR A 416 -1.25 18.74 24.78
C TYR A 416 -2.61 18.68 24.08
N GLU A 417 -3.61 19.39 24.61
CA GLU A 417 -5.00 19.30 24.14
C GLU A 417 -5.37 20.35 23.07
N SER A 418 -4.49 21.31 22.78
CA SER A 418 -4.77 22.35 21.77
C SER A 418 -4.42 21.90 20.35
N GLU A 419 -5.13 22.45 19.37
CA GLU A 419 -4.84 22.26 17.95
C GLU A 419 -3.72 23.19 17.45
N ASP A 420 -3.41 24.26 18.19
CA ASP A 420 -2.38 25.24 17.83
C ASP A 420 -0.97 24.69 18.07
N ARG A 421 -0.17 24.56 17.01
CA ARG A 421 1.16 23.90 17.03
C ARG A 421 2.30 24.83 16.66
N ASP A 422 2.06 26.14 16.75
CA ASP A 422 3.11 27.13 16.63
C ASP A 422 4.05 27.09 17.85
N VAL A 423 5.26 27.63 17.67
CA VAL A 423 6.30 27.63 18.71
C VAL A 423 5.85 28.29 20.01
N GLU A 424 5.06 29.36 19.95
CA GLU A 424 4.63 30.11 21.16
C GLU A 424 3.69 29.26 22.00
N SER A 425 2.70 28.63 21.37
CA SER A 425 1.74 27.74 22.02
C SER A 425 2.42 26.53 22.66
N LEU A 426 3.36 25.89 21.95
CA LEU A 426 4.11 24.76 22.48
C LEU A 426 5.02 25.14 23.66
N LYS A 427 5.67 26.31 23.61
CA LYS A 427 6.46 26.84 24.74
C LYS A 427 5.60 27.14 25.96
N ALA A 428 4.43 27.74 25.75
CA ALA A 428 3.49 28.04 26.83
C ALA A 428 3.05 26.74 27.53
N PHE A 429 2.85 25.66 26.77
CA PHE A 429 2.53 24.36 27.33
C PHE A 429 3.68 23.74 28.13
N ILE A 430 4.91 23.79 27.63
CA ILE A 430 6.11 23.32 28.37
C ILE A 430 6.25 24.05 29.71
N ALA A 431 5.91 25.33 29.76
CA ALA A 431 5.99 26.13 30.97
C ALA A 431 4.86 25.86 31.97
N SER A 432 3.72 25.32 31.53
CA SER A 432 2.54 25.10 32.38
C SER A 432 2.56 23.75 33.11
N VAL A 433 3.31 22.79 32.60
CA VAL A 433 3.59 21.48 33.20
C VAL A 433 4.87 21.56 34.04
#